data_AF-D0NS01-F1
#
_entry.id   AF-D0NS01-F1
#
_cell.length_a   1.000
_cell.length_b   1.000
_cell.length_c   1.000
_cell.angle_alpha   90.00
_cell.angle_beta   90.00
_cell.angle_gamma   90.00
#
_symmetry.space_group_name_H-M   'P 1'
#
loop_
_entity.id
_entity.type
_entity.pdbx_description
1 polymer ?
#
loop_
_entity_poly.entity_id
_entity_poly.type
_entity_poly.pdbx_seq_one_letter_code
_entity_poly.pdbx_strand_id
1 'polypeptide(L)'
;MSPSPRPAESWVLHAVQPELRPVGVPLYPGCFQATDADRLRYTTLIRGRVDSLLRDEAYYAERRARNDSFLNAGEWKQVKKEKDLTFYRRLQRGRSLRELALEEDLPEIQRAVERGYTSMICDGFMKGTIEGMLYGMTASSQDDLMTGFSFKDPPKDCVWLGTVETSTREDPFRSADLIWALPKLPPMLDQVDVCYLKATGVEMDANGEKYGYMVLHGVHIAQCPPFAAHGISRAKMYFACLFREPRPGLLKVTVRGIFDLSKKVRMLKGLVQETHPSGKTQS
;
A
#
# COMPACT_ATOMS: atom_id res chain seq x y z
N MET A 1 -48.92 32.09 -47.54
CA MET A 1 -48.82 30.73 -46.97
C MET A 1 -47.39 30.28 -47.19
N SER A 2 -46.58 30.37 -46.15
CA SER A 2 -45.13 30.09 -46.17
C SER A 2 -44.89 28.84 -45.33
N PRO A 3 -44.19 27.81 -45.84
CA PRO A 3 -44.00 26.58 -45.08
C PRO A 3 -42.83 26.68 -44.10
N SER A 4 -43.07 26.15 -42.90
CA SER A 4 -42.16 26.10 -41.75
C SER A 4 -40.86 25.31 -42.00
N PRO A 5 -39.74 25.68 -41.35
CA PRO A 5 -38.47 24.94 -41.45
C PRO A 5 -38.47 23.69 -40.56
N ARG A 6 -37.84 22.62 -41.04
CA ARG A 6 -37.64 21.33 -40.34
C ARG A 6 -36.53 21.46 -39.28
N PRO A 7 -36.58 20.72 -38.16
CA PRO A 7 -35.52 20.74 -37.15
C PRO A 7 -34.27 19.99 -37.63
N ALA A 8 -33.10 20.55 -37.32
CA ALA A 8 -31.80 19.97 -37.60
C ALA A 8 -31.52 18.74 -36.71
N GLU A 9 -31.13 17.63 -37.35
CA GLU A 9 -30.66 16.42 -36.67
C GLU A 9 -29.30 16.68 -36.02
N SER A 10 -29.24 16.61 -34.69
CA SER A 10 -28.00 16.66 -33.92
C SER A 10 -27.36 15.28 -33.88
N TRP A 11 -26.23 15.13 -34.57
CA TRP A 11 -25.38 13.94 -34.46
C TRP A 11 -24.70 13.92 -33.09
N VAL A 12 -25.29 13.23 -32.13
CA VAL A 12 -24.64 12.86 -30.87
C VAL A 12 -23.61 11.77 -31.19
N LEU A 13 -22.34 12.15 -31.30
CA LEU A 13 -21.24 11.21 -31.33
C LEU A 13 -21.16 10.50 -29.97
N HIS A 14 -21.77 9.32 -29.88
CA HIS A 14 -21.47 8.37 -28.81
C HIS A 14 -19.99 8.02 -28.91
N ALA A 15 -19.19 8.57 -28.01
CA ALA A 15 -17.84 8.09 -27.76
C ALA A 15 -17.94 6.65 -27.26
N VAL A 16 -17.77 5.69 -28.16
CA VAL A 16 -17.61 4.26 -27.84
C VAL A 16 -16.35 4.17 -26.99
N GLN A 17 -16.51 3.98 -25.68
CA GLN A 17 -15.41 3.53 -24.85
C GLN A 17 -14.98 2.16 -25.38
N PRO A 18 -13.68 1.92 -25.63
CA PRO A 18 -13.23 0.60 -26.03
C PRO A 18 -13.55 -0.36 -24.88
N GLU A 19 -14.49 -1.28 -25.11
CA GLU A 19 -14.73 -2.40 -24.21
C GLU A 19 -13.42 -3.17 -24.05
N LEU A 20 -12.88 -3.16 -22.84
CA LEU A 20 -11.72 -3.96 -22.47
C LEU A 20 -12.10 -5.42 -22.69
N ARG A 21 -11.40 -6.11 -23.60
CA ARG A 21 -11.59 -7.55 -23.82
C ARG A 21 -11.47 -8.27 -22.46
N PRO A 22 -12.35 -9.23 -22.14
CA PRO A 22 -12.25 -9.99 -20.91
C PRO A 22 -10.92 -10.74 -20.89
N VAL A 23 -10.14 -10.56 -19.83
CA VAL A 23 -8.90 -11.31 -19.65
C VAL A 23 -9.28 -12.77 -19.43
N GLY A 24 -8.76 -13.67 -20.26
CA GLY A 24 -8.99 -15.13 -20.19
C GLY A 24 -8.43 -15.85 -18.96
N VAL A 25 -8.22 -15.16 -17.85
CA VAL A 25 -8.04 -15.76 -16.52
C VAL A 25 -8.99 -15.00 -15.59
N PRO A 26 -10.18 -15.54 -15.29
CA PRO A 26 -11.03 -14.89 -14.31
C PRO A 26 -10.32 -15.01 -12.96
N LEU A 27 -9.77 -13.91 -12.46
CA LEU A 27 -9.43 -13.82 -11.06
C LEU A 27 -10.75 -13.98 -10.30
N TYR A 28 -10.81 -14.95 -9.40
CA TYR A 28 -11.97 -15.15 -8.53
C TYR A 28 -11.51 -15.24 -7.08
N PRO A 29 -12.37 -14.85 -6.13
CA PRO A 29 -12.05 -14.94 -4.72
C PRO A 29 -11.58 -16.35 -4.31
N GLY A 30 -10.39 -16.47 -3.72
CA GLY A 30 -9.85 -17.75 -3.28
C GLY A 30 -9.18 -18.60 -4.36
N CYS A 31 -8.87 -18.06 -5.54
CA CYS A 31 -8.17 -18.78 -6.60
C CYS A 31 -6.73 -19.21 -6.24
N PHE A 32 -6.14 -18.67 -5.17
CA PHE A 32 -4.86 -19.07 -4.62
C PHE A 32 -5.05 -19.93 -3.36
N GLN A 33 -4.39 -21.10 -3.34
CA GLN A 33 -4.37 -22.01 -2.20
C GLN A 33 -2.92 -22.12 -1.71
N ALA A 34 -2.65 -21.67 -0.49
CA ALA A 34 -1.31 -21.61 0.06
C ALA A 34 -0.78 -23.01 0.40
N THR A 35 0.34 -23.40 -0.21
CA THR A 35 1.11 -24.59 0.19
C THR A 35 1.94 -24.31 1.43
N ASP A 36 2.47 -25.34 2.09
CA ASP A 36 3.39 -25.15 3.23
C ASP A 36 4.66 -24.38 2.84
N ALA A 37 5.13 -24.58 1.60
CA ALA A 37 6.26 -23.82 1.06
C ALA A 37 5.92 -22.34 0.88
N ASP A 38 4.71 -22.03 0.41
CA ASP A 38 4.24 -20.64 0.31
C ASP A 38 4.12 -19.99 1.69
N ARG A 39 3.57 -20.72 2.68
CA ARG A 39 3.45 -20.25 4.06
C ARG A 39 4.82 -19.91 4.63
N LEU A 40 5.79 -20.84 4.55
CA LEU A 40 7.15 -20.60 5.02
C LEU A 40 7.81 -19.40 4.33
N ARG A 41 7.65 -19.30 3.00
CA ARG A 41 8.21 -18.21 2.20
C ARG A 41 7.64 -16.85 2.63
N TYR A 42 6.32 -16.74 2.76
CA TYR A 42 5.68 -15.48 3.12
C TYR A 42 5.88 -15.12 4.58
N THR A 43 5.87 -16.07 5.52
CA THR A 43 6.23 -15.81 6.92
C THR A 43 7.67 -15.29 7.04
N THR A 44 8.62 -15.90 6.30
CA THR A 44 10.01 -15.43 6.27
C THR A 44 10.12 -14.01 5.70
N LEU A 45 9.36 -13.72 4.64
CA LEU A 45 9.30 -12.39 4.03
C LEU A 45 8.74 -11.35 5.00
N ILE A 46 7.63 -11.65 5.67
CA ILE A 46 6.99 -10.76 6.66
C ILE A 46 7.98 -10.44 7.77
N ARG A 47 8.59 -11.46 8.37
CA ARG A 47 9.59 -11.28 9.43
C ARG A 47 10.75 -10.41 8.97
N GLY A 48 11.33 -10.69 7.79
CA GLY A 48 12.41 -9.88 7.24
C GLY A 48 12.03 -8.41 7.01
N ARG A 49 10.78 -8.12 6.61
CA ARG A 49 10.27 -6.75 6.47
C ARG A 49 10.09 -6.06 7.82
N VAL A 50 9.57 -6.77 8.82
CA VAL A 50 9.36 -6.24 10.18
C VAL A 50 10.70 -5.98 10.85
N ASP A 51 11.64 -6.93 10.81
CA ASP A 51 12.99 -6.80 11.37
C ASP A 51 13.74 -5.61 10.77
N SER A 52 13.64 -5.42 9.45
CA SER A 52 14.19 -4.26 8.74
C SER A 52 13.63 -2.95 9.29
N LEU A 53 12.32 -2.88 9.50
CA LEU A 53 11.67 -1.67 10.00
C LEU A 53 11.96 -1.39 11.48
N LEU A 54 12.13 -2.43 12.29
CA LEU A 54 12.56 -2.30 13.70
C LEU A 54 14.00 -1.77 13.79
N ARG A 55 14.91 -2.23 12.91
CA ARG A 55 16.27 -1.67 12.81
C ARG A 55 16.25 -0.20 12.42
N ASP A 56 15.43 0.17 11.44
CA ASP A 56 15.22 1.56 11.03
C ASP A 56 14.71 2.41 12.21
N GLU A 57 13.70 1.93 12.95
CA GLU A 57 13.18 2.63 14.12
C GLU A 57 14.25 2.85 15.20
N ALA A 58 15.04 1.82 15.52
CA ALA A 58 16.14 1.91 16.47
C ALA A 58 17.20 2.93 16.03
N TYR A 59 17.60 2.88 14.76
CA TYR A 59 18.53 3.84 14.17
C TYR A 59 18.02 5.29 14.28
N TYR A 60 16.74 5.53 13.98
CA TYR A 60 16.16 6.86 14.12
C TYR A 60 16.05 7.32 15.58
N ALA A 61 15.77 6.40 16.50
CA ALA A 61 15.73 6.70 17.93
C ALA A 61 17.10 7.12 18.46
N GLU A 62 18.17 6.41 18.08
CA GLU A 62 19.55 6.76 18.45
C GLU A 62 19.96 8.15 17.93
N ARG A 63 19.66 8.46 16.67
CA ARG A 63 19.90 9.79 16.10
C ARG A 63 19.19 10.88 16.90
N ARG A 64 17.92 10.65 17.23
CA ARG A 64 17.13 11.59 18.03
C ARG A 64 17.72 11.77 19.44
N ALA A 65 18.21 10.70 20.06
CA ALA A 65 18.87 10.75 21.36
C ALA A 65 20.19 11.57 21.31
N ARG A 66 20.91 11.51 20.20
CA ARG A 66 22.09 12.37 19.93
C ARG A 66 21.75 13.81 19.51
N ASN A 67 20.46 14.16 19.47
CA ASN A 67 19.97 15.44 18.94
C ASN A 67 20.36 15.68 17.46
N ASP A 68 20.61 14.60 16.72
CA ASP A 68 20.83 14.64 15.28
C ASP A 68 19.49 14.82 14.54
N SER A 69 19.57 15.34 13.31
CA SER A 69 18.41 15.34 12.41
C SER A 69 17.90 13.90 12.19
N PHE A 70 16.58 13.72 12.31
CA PHE A 70 15.87 12.43 12.12
C PHE A 70 16.28 11.75 10.81
N LEU A 71 16.34 12.53 9.73
CA LEU A 71 16.89 12.11 8.43
C LEU A 71 17.97 13.07 7.97
N ASN A 72 18.95 12.55 7.25
CA ASN A 72 19.96 13.37 6.60
C ASN A 72 19.29 14.19 5.48
N ALA A 73 19.29 15.53 5.60
CA ALA A 73 18.75 16.42 4.57
C ALA A 73 19.45 16.24 3.20
N GLY A 74 20.70 15.77 3.24
CA GLY A 74 21.52 15.29 2.13
C GLY A 74 20.92 14.14 1.33
N GLU A 75 20.06 13.34 1.94
CA GLU A 75 19.61 12.08 1.36
C GLU A 75 18.11 11.98 1.26
N TRP A 76 17.40 12.76 2.09
CA TRP A 76 15.96 12.74 2.20
C TRP A 76 15.40 14.14 2.05
N LYS A 77 14.39 14.26 1.18
CA LYS A 77 13.62 15.49 1.01
C LYS A 77 12.21 15.27 1.50
N GLN A 78 11.75 16.12 2.40
CA GLN A 78 10.33 16.18 2.74
C GLN A 78 9.53 16.57 1.49
N VAL A 79 8.56 15.74 1.12
CA VAL A 79 7.71 15.95 -0.06
C VAL A 79 6.28 16.31 0.29
N LYS A 80 5.82 15.93 1.48
CA LYS A 80 4.47 16.19 1.93
C LYS A 80 4.40 16.17 3.45
N LYS A 81 3.56 17.02 4.03
CA LYS A 81 3.06 16.88 5.39
C LYS A 81 1.54 16.82 5.33
N GLU A 82 0.94 15.86 6.02
CA GLU A 82 -0.50 15.68 6.09
C GLU A 82 -0.84 15.46 7.57
N LYS A 83 -1.52 16.42 8.19
CA LYS A 83 -1.71 16.46 9.65
C LYS A 83 -0.37 16.28 10.37
N ASP A 84 -0.26 15.28 11.23
CA ASP A 84 0.92 14.95 12.02
C ASP A 84 1.79 13.85 11.37
N LEU A 85 1.55 13.52 10.09
CA LEU A 85 2.39 12.61 9.30
C LEU A 85 3.26 13.39 8.30
N THR A 86 4.54 13.04 8.25
CA THR A 86 5.50 13.67 7.35
C THR A 86 6.12 12.64 6.41
N PHE A 87 6.05 12.91 5.11
CA PHE A 87 6.57 12.04 4.06
C PHE A 87 7.88 12.57 3.51
N TYR A 88 8.84 11.67 3.39
CA TYR A 88 10.16 11.93 2.86
C TYR A 88 10.41 11.03 1.66
N ARG A 89 11.07 11.59 0.65
CA ARG A 89 11.51 10.91 -0.55
C ARG A 89 13.03 10.90 -0.58
N ARG A 90 13.61 9.75 -0.91
CA ARG A 90 15.05 9.61 -1.08
C ARG A 90 15.54 10.40 -2.29
N LEU A 91 16.69 11.04 -2.15
CA LEU A 91 17.36 11.83 -3.17
C LEU A 91 18.52 11.04 -3.75
N GLN A 92 18.61 11.04 -5.07
CA GLN A 92 19.69 10.39 -5.79
C GLN A 92 21.04 11.11 -5.59
N ARG A 93 21.06 12.46 -5.66
CA ARG A 93 22.22 13.33 -5.37
C ARG A 93 23.54 12.86 -6.01
N GLY A 94 23.53 12.55 -7.30
CA GLY A 94 24.72 12.14 -8.04
C GLY A 94 25.13 10.68 -7.85
N ARG A 95 24.48 9.93 -6.94
CA ARG A 95 24.61 8.48 -6.85
C ARG A 95 23.94 7.80 -8.04
N SER A 96 24.42 6.62 -8.42
CA SER A 96 23.73 5.77 -9.38
C SER A 96 22.52 5.09 -8.75
N LEU A 97 21.55 4.67 -9.57
CA LEU A 97 20.41 3.88 -9.07
C LEU A 97 20.88 2.55 -8.44
N ARG A 98 21.99 1.99 -8.94
CA ARG A 98 22.60 0.77 -8.38
C ARG A 98 23.16 1.00 -6.98
N GLU A 99 23.83 2.12 -6.75
CA GLU A 99 24.30 2.48 -5.40
C GLU A 99 23.14 2.64 -4.43
N LEU A 100 22.06 3.33 -4.85
CA LEU A 100 20.88 3.49 -4.01
C LEU A 100 20.21 2.14 -3.69
N ALA A 101 20.18 1.23 -4.66
CA ALA A 101 19.59 -0.09 -4.52
C ALA A 101 20.34 -0.97 -3.52
N LEU A 102 21.67 -0.88 -3.46
CA LEU A 102 22.48 -1.64 -2.49
C LEU A 102 22.20 -1.27 -1.03
N GLU A 103 21.61 -0.10 -0.77
CA GLU A 103 21.18 0.32 0.57
C GLU A 103 19.79 -0.23 0.95
N GLU A 104 19.13 -1.02 0.10
CA GLU A 104 17.84 -1.65 0.41
C GLU A 104 18.01 -3.14 0.78
N ASP A 105 17.29 -3.61 1.79
CA ASP A 105 17.53 -4.93 2.40
C ASP A 105 17.10 -6.14 1.54
N LEU A 106 16.15 -5.98 0.62
CA LEU A 106 15.55 -7.11 -0.11
C LEU A 106 15.80 -7.02 -1.63
N PRO A 107 16.19 -8.13 -2.30
CA PRO A 107 16.50 -8.14 -3.74
C PRO A 107 15.39 -7.61 -4.65
N GLU A 108 14.12 -7.81 -4.31
CA GLU A 108 12.98 -7.27 -5.03
C GLU A 108 12.94 -5.74 -4.98
N ILE A 109 13.31 -5.18 -3.83
CA ILE A 109 13.34 -3.74 -3.57
C ILE A 109 14.55 -3.12 -4.26
N GLN A 110 15.72 -3.77 -4.17
CA GLN A 110 16.92 -3.37 -4.90
C GLN A 110 16.62 -3.27 -6.40
N ARG A 111 16.07 -4.33 -7.01
CA ARG A 111 15.68 -4.36 -8.43
C ARG A 111 14.69 -3.27 -8.80
N ALA A 112 13.77 -2.92 -7.91
CA ALA A 112 12.83 -1.83 -8.16
C ALA A 112 13.55 -0.47 -8.12
N VAL A 113 14.44 -0.23 -7.15
CA VAL A 113 15.25 1.00 -7.10
C VAL A 113 16.16 1.15 -8.33
N GLU A 114 16.79 0.06 -8.78
CA GLU A 114 17.57 0.03 -10.03
C GLU A 114 16.74 0.41 -11.26
N ARG A 115 15.44 0.12 -11.24
CA ARG A 115 14.47 0.49 -12.27
C ARG A 115 13.88 1.90 -12.11
N GLY A 116 14.39 2.68 -11.15
CA GLY A 116 13.99 4.07 -10.93
C GLY A 116 12.88 4.27 -9.90
N TYR A 117 12.45 3.22 -9.20
CA TYR A 117 11.50 3.37 -8.10
C TYR A 117 12.16 4.11 -6.94
N THR A 118 11.44 5.03 -6.31
CA THR A 118 12.02 5.86 -5.25
C THR A 118 11.62 5.37 -3.87
N SER A 119 12.60 5.28 -2.98
CA SER A 119 12.40 4.96 -1.58
C SER A 119 11.76 6.13 -0.82
N MET A 120 10.83 5.78 0.06
CA MET A 120 9.99 6.68 0.82
C MET A 120 10.02 6.31 2.30
N ILE A 121 9.89 7.33 3.14
CA ILE A 121 9.68 7.21 4.58
C ILE A 121 8.45 8.04 4.93
N CYS A 122 7.61 7.54 5.84
CA CYS A 122 6.66 8.36 6.57
C CYS A 122 6.93 8.21 8.06
N ASP A 123 6.99 9.33 8.78
CA ASP A 123 7.10 9.34 10.24
C ASP A 123 6.12 10.36 10.80
N GLY A 124 5.49 10.01 11.92
CA GLY A 124 4.57 10.92 12.57
C GLY A 124 3.64 10.25 13.55
N PHE A 125 2.56 10.96 13.86
CA PHE A 125 1.59 10.52 14.86
C PHE A 125 0.16 10.58 14.33
N MET A 126 -0.71 9.75 14.92
CA MET A 126 -2.15 9.75 14.68
C MET A 126 -2.91 9.40 15.96
N LYS A 127 -4.17 9.82 16.06
CA LYS A 127 -5.04 9.41 17.16
C LYS A 127 -5.52 7.97 16.94
N GLY A 128 -5.51 7.15 18.00
CA GLY A 128 -6.00 5.78 17.96
C GLY A 128 -5.17 4.82 18.84
N THR A 129 -5.48 3.54 18.74
CA THR A 129 -4.77 2.42 19.39
C THR A 129 -4.30 1.42 18.34
N ILE A 130 -3.33 0.58 18.68
CA ILE A 130 -2.78 -0.40 17.73
C ILE A 130 -3.89 -1.30 17.22
N GLU A 131 -4.72 -1.80 18.13
CA GLU A 131 -5.85 -2.66 17.85
C GLU A 131 -6.89 -1.98 16.94
N GLY A 132 -7.23 -0.71 17.22
CA GLY A 132 -8.18 0.03 16.39
C GLY A 132 -7.67 0.27 14.96
N MET A 133 -6.37 0.53 14.82
CA MET A 133 -5.72 0.64 13.51
C MET A 133 -5.78 -0.69 12.75
N LEU A 134 -5.34 -1.79 13.38
CA LEU A 134 -5.29 -3.11 12.74
C LEU A 134 -6.69 -3.63 12.41
N TYR A 135 -7.67 -3.44 13.28
CA TYR A 135 -9.07 -3.84 13.02
C TYR A 135 -9.66 -3.15 11.79
N GLY A 136 -9.32 -1.87 11.56
CA GLY A 136 -9.73 -1.14 10.36
C GLY A 136 -9.00 -1.55 9.07
N MET A 137 -8.04 -2.48 9.17
CA MET A 137 -7.27 -3.01 8.05
C MET A 137 -7.51 -4.51 7.85
N THR A 138 -7.94 -5.25 8.87
CA THR A 138 -8.29 -6.66 8.74
C THR A 138 -9.52 -6.83 7.85
N ALA A 139 -9.46 -7.85 7.02
CA ALA A 139 -10.60 -8.38 6.28
C ALA A 139 -10.43 -9.90 6.30
N SER A 140 -11.52 -10.66 6.28
CA SER A 140 -11.47 -12.13 6.32
C SER A 140 -12.09 -12.78 5.07
N SER A 141 -12.66 -11.96 4.18
CA SER A 141 -13.31 -12.37 2.95
C SER A 141 -13.22 -11.29 1.88
N GLN A 142 -13.61 -11.63 0.66
CA GLN A 142 -13.80 -10.66 -0.42
C GLN A 142 -14.78 -9.55 -0.02
N ASP A 143 -15.90 -9.91 0.60
CA ASP A 143 -16.94 -8.94 0.97
C ASP A 143 -16.45 -8.01 2.08
N ASP A 144 -15.71 -8.52 3.07
CA ASP A 144 -15.07 -7.68 4.10
C ASP A 144 -14.05 -6.72 3.47
N LEU A 145 -13.24 -7.21 2.53
CA LEU A 145 -12.23 -6.41 1.85
C LEU A 145 -12.88 -5.26 1.06
N MET A 146 -13.93 -5.58 0.30
CA MET A 146 -14.67 -4.59 -0.48
C MET A 146 -15.42 -3.60 0.42
N THR A 147 -15.99 -4.08 1.53
CA THR A 147 -16.59 -3.24 2.57
C THR A 147 -15.55 -2.26 3.14
N GLY A 148 -14.36 -2.76 3.52
CA GLY A 148 -13.26 -1.93 4.02
C GLY A 148 -12.79 -0.88 3.01
N PHE A 149 -12.79 -1.21 1.71
CA PHE A 149 -12.47 -0.26 0.64
C PHE A 149 -13.58 0.77 0.39
N SER A 150 -14.85 0.39 0.55
CA SER A 150 -16.00 1.28 0.32
C SER A 150 -15.96 2.53 1.20
N PHE A 151 -15.40 2.42 2.41
CA PHE A 151 -15.27 3.52 3.35
C PHE A 151 -14.14 4.49 3.04
N LYS A 152 -13.21 4.19 2.11
CA LYS A 152 -11.97 4.96 1.91
C LYS A 152 -11.88 5.62 0.53
N ASP A 153 -11.93 4.80 -0.52
CA ASP A 153 -12.06 5.13 -1.94
C ASP A 153 -11.84 3.81 -2.67
N PRO A 154 -12.91 3.09 -3.05
CA PRO A 154 -12.75 1.74 -3.54
C PRO A 154 -11.96 1.75 -4.86
N PRO A 155 -11.09 0.76 -5.08
CA PRO A 155 -10.42 0.59 -6.38
C PRO A 155 -11.46 0.38 -7.51
N LYS A 156 -11.02 0.44 -8.77
CA LYS A 156 -11.88 0.07 -9.89
C LYS A 156 -12.30 -1.40 -9.79
N ASP A 157 -11.36 -2.23 -9.35
CA ASP A 157 -11.60 -3.65 -9.10
C ASP A 157 -10.61 -4.17 -8.04
N CYS A 158 -11.00 -5.21 -7.31
CA CYS A 158 -10.16 -5.86 -6.32
C CYS A 158 -10.63 -7.29 -6.08
N VAL A 159 -9.66 -8.21 -5.98
CA VAL A 159 -9.92 -9.62 -5.75
C VAL A 159 -9.03 -10.13 -4.63
N TRP A 160 -9.65 -10.75 -3.63
CA TRP A 160 -9.02 -11.57 -2.61
C TRP A 160 -8.55 -12.87 -3.24
N LEU A 161 -7.26 -13.00 -3.53
CA LEU A 161 -6.73 -14.19 -4.20
C LEU A 161 -6.72 -15.39 -3.27
N GLY A 162 -6.39 -15.21 -1.99
CA GLY A 162 -6.37 -16.29 -1.01
C GLY A 162 -5.62 -15.91 0.27
N THR A 163 -5.67 -16.80 1.25
CA THR A 163 -5.08 -16.56 2.58
C THR A 163 -3.90 -17.49 2.81
N VAL A 164 -2.81 -16.90 3.27
CA VAL A 164 -1.57 -17.58 3.68
C VAL A 164 -1.58 -17.85 5.19
N GLU A 165 -2.12 -16.93 5.98
CA GLU A 165 -2.24 -17.06 7.42
C GLU A 165 -3.54 -16.41 7.88
N THR A 166 -4.38 -17.18 8.57
CA THR A 166 -5.69 -16.74 9.05
C THR A 166 -5.58 -16.30 10.51
N SER A 167 -6.25 -15.22 10.87
CA SER A 167 -6.36 -14.78 12.26
C SER A 167 -7.10 -15.81 13.11
N THR A 168 -6.73 -15.91 14.37
CA THR A 168 -7.40 -16.79 15.35
C THR A 168 -8.04 -15.97 16.45
N ARG A 169 -8.79 -16.62 17.34
CA ARG A 169 -9.37 -15.95 18.49
C ARG A 169 -8.29 -15.44 19.46
N GLU A 170 -7.19 -16.18 19.55
CA GLU A 170 -6.03 -15.90 20.41
C GLU A 170 -5.13 -14.83 19.80
N ASP A 171 -5.02 -14.79 18.47
CA ASP A 171 -4.26 -13.79 17.72
C ASP A 171 -5.10 -13.17 16.60
N PRO A 172 -6.02 -12.24 16.95
CA PRO A 172 -7.03 -11.73 16.02
C PRO A 172 -6.48 -10.78 14.96
N PHE A 173 -5.27 -10.24 15.15
CA PHE A 173 -4.66 -9.26 14.25
C PHE A 173 -3.61 -9.86 13.32
N ARG A 174 -3.26 -11.13 13.53
CA ARG A 174 -2.29 -11.85 12.71
C ARG A 174 -2.96 -12.44 11.49
N SER A 175 -2.78 -11.79 10.35
CA SER A 175 -3.25 -12.29 9.06
C SER A 175 -2.21 -12.08 7.97
N ALA A 176 -2.26 -12.90 6.93
CA ALA A 176 -1.46 -12.76 5.73
C ALA A 176 -2.28 -13.18 4.52
N ASP A 177 -2.62 -12.22 3.66
CA ASP A 177 -3.58 -12.37 2.57
C ASP A 177 -2.99 -11.91 1.25
N LEU A 178 -3.31 -12.61 0.15
CA LEU A 178 -2.90 -12.24 -1.19
C LEU A 178 -4.05 -11.51 -1.89
N ILE A 179 -3.76 -10.31 -2.37
CA ILE A 179 -4.76 -9.41 -2.93
C ILE A 179 -4.28 -8.93 -4.28
N TRP A 180 -5.20 -8.88 -5.23
CA TRP A 180 -5.05 -8.13 -6.47
C TRP A 180 -5.94 -6.89 -6.42
N ALA A 181 -5.42 -5.74 -6.86
CA ALA A 181 -6.18 -4.51 -6.94
C ALA A 181 -5.88 -3.74 -8.22
N LEU A 182 -6.94 -3.17 -8.80
CA LEU A 182 -6.91 -2.26 -9.92
C LEU A 182 -7.32 -0.86 -9.44
N PRO A 183 -6.37 0.00 -9.06
CA PRO A 183 -6.70 1.32 -8.52
C PRO A 183 -7.41 2.23 -9.52
N LYS A 184 -8.18 3.18 -8.98
CA LYS A 184 -8.70 4.32 -9.74
C LYS A 184 -7.57 5.31 -9.99
N LEU A 185 -7.16 5.41 -11.25
CA LEU A 185 -6.14 6.38 -11.70
C LEU A 185 -6.79 7.47 -12.56
N PRO A 186 -6.27 8.72 -12.51
CA PRO A 186 -6.70 9.77 -13.43
C PRO A 186 -6.54 9.34 -14.91
N PRO A 187 -7.42 9.78 -15.83
CA PRO A 187 -7.39 9.37 -17.24
C PRO A 187 -6.07 9.63 -17.98
N MET A 188 -5.22 10.52 -17.46
CA MET A 188 -3.93 10.88 -18.05
C MET A 188 -2.79 9.91 -17.69
N LEU A 189 -3.04 8.95 -16.80
CA LEU A 189 -2.03 7.97 -16.37
C LEU A 189 -2.35 6.61 -16.94
N ASP A 190 -1.30 5.86 -17.30
CA ASP A 190 -1.44 4.47 -17.71
C ASP A 190 -2.10 3.66 -16.59
N GLN A 191 -2.96 2.73 -17.01
CA GLN A 191 -3.61 1.81 -16.10
C GLN A 191 -2.56 0.85 -15.53
N VAL A 192 -2.48 0.77 -14.20
CA VAL A 192 -1.63 -0.22 -13.52
C VAL A 192 -2.45 -1.05 -12.55
N ASP A 193 -2.08 -2.32 -12.40
CA ASP A 193 -2.58 -3.21 -11.37
C ASP A 193 -1.49 -3.50 -10.32
N VAL A 194 -1.91 -4.00 -9.16
CA VAL A 194 -0.99 -4.45 -8.12
C VAL A 194 -1.44 -5.81 -7.60
N CYS A 195 -0.52 -6.76 -7.53
CA CYS A 195 -0.70 -8.04 -6.86
C CYS A 195 0.27 -8.09 -5.68
N TYR A 196 -0.26 -8.21 -4.45
CA TYR A 196 0.52 -8.04 -3.24
C TYR A 196 0.06 -8.94 -2.10
N LEU A 197 1.01 -9.28 -1.24
CA LEU A 197 0.78 -9.79 0.10
C LEU A 197 0.43 -8.62 1.01
N LYS A 198 -0.64 -8.75 1.77
CA LYS A 198 -0.97 -7.89 2.92
C LYS A 198 -0.88 -8.73 4.18
N ALA A 199 0.01 -8.35 5.09
CA ALA A 199 0.12 -8.99 6.39
C ALA A 199 0.04 -7.98 7.52
N THR A 200 -0.56 -8.39 8.64
CA THR A 200 -0.67 -7.62 9.87
C THR A 200 -0.35 -8.48 11.08
N GLY A 201 -0.06 -7.85 12.21
CA GLY A 201 0.12 -8.54 13.48
C GLY A 201 0.46 -7.58 14.61
N VAL A 202 0.43 -8.11 15.83
CA VAL A 202 0.87 -7.43 17.05
C VAL A 202 1.88 -8.33 17.74
N GLU A 203 3.02 -7.76 18.10
CA GLU A 203 4.12 -8.48 18.73
C GLU A 203 4.75 -7.64 19.85
N MET A 204 5.66 -8.27 20.59
CA MET A 204 6.52 -7.63 21.58
C MET A 204 7.94 -7.64 21.04
N ASP A 205 8.65 -6.51 21.16
CA ASP A 205 10.06 -6.46 20.81
C ASP A 205 10.97 -7.00 21.93
N ALA A 206 12.28 -6.94 21.72
CA ALA A 206 13.28 -7.39 22.69
C ALA A 206 13.26 -6.63 24.03
N ASN A 207 12.66 -5.43 24.07
CA ASN A 207 12.49 -4.64 25.29
C ASN A 207 11.16 -4.93 26.00
N GLY A 208 10.33 -5.83 25.44
CA GLY A 208 8.98 -6.08 25.93
C GLY A 208 7.98 -4.98 25.56
N GLU A 209 8.33 -4.10 24.61
CA GLU A 209 7.45 -3.04 24.15
C GLU A 209 6.54 -3.54 23.03
N LYS A 210 5.22 -3.35 23.20
CA LYS A 210 4.22 -3.74 22.22
C LYS A 210 4.35 -2.92 20.94
N TYR A 211 4.26 -3.59 19.80
CA TYR A 211 4.16 -2.95 18.49
C TYR A 211 3.17 -3.66 17.59
N GLY A 212 2.51 -2.90 16.73
CA GLY A 212 1.76 -3.44 15.60
C GLY A 212 2.55 -3.29 14.32
N TYR A 213 2.30 -4.15 13.35
CA TYR A 213 2.87 -4.00 12.01
C TYR A 213 1.85 -4.19 10.90
N MET A 214 2.16 -3.59 9.74
CA MET A 214 1.52 -3.90 8.47
C MET A 214 2.58 -4.02 7.39
N VAL A 215 2.55 -5.09 6.61
CA VAL A 215 3.40 -5.31 5.44
C VAL A 215 2.53 -5.39 4.21
N LEU A 216 2.81 -4.56 3.20
CA LEU A 216 2.26 -4.69 1.86
C LEU A 216 3.41 -4.96 0.89
N HIS A 217 3.48 -6.16 0.31
CA HIS A 217 4.62 -6.58 -0.48
C HIS A 217 4.18 -7.12 -1.84
N GLY A 218 4.62 -6.50 -2.92
CA GLY A 218 4.29 -6.90 -4.28
C GLY A 218 4.85 -8.29 -4.59
N VAL A 219 3.98 -9.21 -5.00
CA VAL A 219 4.33 -10.62 -5.26
C VAL A 219 4.01 -11.02 -6.69
N HIS A 220 4.54 -12.18 -7.08
CA HIS A 220 4.19 -12.85 -8.31
C HIS A 220 3.45 -14.14 -7.97
N ILE A 221 2.25 -14.30 -8.51
CA ILE A 221 1.37 -15.44 -8.32
C ILE A 221 1.01 -15.95 -9.72
N ALA A 222 1.21 -17.25 -9.97
CA ALA A 222 0.96 -17.84 -11.29
C ALA A 222 -0.51 -17.70 -11.72
N GLN A 223 -1.43 -17.79 -10.76
CA GLN A 223 -2.87 -17.60 -10.94
C GLN A 223 -3.24 -16.12 -11.21
N CYS A 224 -2.32 -15.17 -11.00
CA CYS A 224 -2.53 -13.74 -11.23
C CYS A 224 -1.41 -13.14 -12.14
N PRO A 225 -1.34 -13.57 -13.42
CA PRO A 225 -0.35 -13.07 -14.36
C PRO A 225 -0.54 -11.57 -14.65
N PRO A 226 0.48 -10.87 -15.19
CA PRO A 226 0.33 -9.49 -15.63
C PRO A 226 -0.68 -9.35 -16.78
N PHE A 227 -1.45 -8.27 -16.79
CA PHE A 227 -2.48 -7.99 -17.79
C PHE A 227 -1.97 -7.10 -18.94
N ALA A 228 -0.69 -7.21 -19.29
CA ALA A 228 -0.03 -6.32 -20.26
C ALA A 228 -0.69 -6.34 -21.65
N ALA A 229 -1.24 -7.48 -22.07
CA ALA A 229 -2.01 -7.61 -23.31
C ALA A 229 -3.28 -6.71 -23.36
N HIS A 230 -3.73 -6.21 -22.20
CA HIS A 230 -4.89 -5.33 -22.05
C HIS A 230 -4.47 -3.88 -21.75
N GLY A 231 -3.19 -3.54 -21.95
CA GLY A 231 -2.65 -2.21 -21.67
C GLY A 231 -2.50 -1.90 -20.17
N ILE A 232 -2.56 -2.92 -19.30
CA ILE A 232 -2.44 -2.77 -17.85
C ILE A 232 -1.05 -3.27 -17.41
N SER A 233 -0.25 -2.38 -16.84
CA SER A 233 1.10 -2.72 -16.36
C SER A 233 1.09 -3.09 -14.87
N ARG A 234 1.92 -4.05 -14.45
CA ARG A 234 2.05 -4.47 -13.05
C ARG A 234 2.95 -3.52 -12.28
N ALA A 235 2.37 -2.72 -11.41
CA ALA A 235 3.12 -1.85 -10.51
C ALA A 235 3.83 -2.65 -9.40
N LYS A 236 5.00 -2.15 -8.99
CA LYS A 236 5.71 -2.65 -7.82
C LYS A 236 5.38 -1.80 -6.61
N MET A 237 4.99 -2.46 -5.52
CA MET A 237 4.66 -1.83 -4.26
C MET A 237 5.31 -2.62 -3.13
N TYR A 238 6.16 -1.98 -2.35
CA TYR A 238 6.79 -2.61 -1.20
C TYR A 238 6.75 -1.64 -0.04
N PHE A 239 6.01 -1.97 1.00
CA PHE A 239 5.67 -1.08 2.10
C PHE A 239 5.67 -1.90 3.39
N ALA A 240 6.23 -1.34 4.44
CA ALA A 240 6.10 -1.84 5.79
C ALA A 240 5.79 -0.65 6.71
N CYS A 241 4.97 -0.89 7.73
CA CYS A 241 4.57 0.09 8.72
C CYS A 241 4.69 -0.52 10.11
N LEU A 242 5.24 0.26 11.05
CA LEU A 242 5.24 0.00 12.47
C LEU A 242 4.31 0.98 13.17
N PHE A 243 3.61 0.46 14.15
CA PHE A 243 2.72 1.20 15.04
C PHE A 243 3.21 1.03 16.47
N ARG A 244 3.48 2.15 17.15
CA ARG A 244 3.77 2.19 18.59
C ARG A 244 2.73 3.06 19.28
N GLU A 245 2.36 2.72 20.51
CA GLU A 245 1.45 3.54 21.32
C GLU A 245 2.23 4.17 22.49
N PRO A 246 2.98 5.27 22.27
CA PRO A 246 3.79 5.91 23.31
C PRO A 246 2.98 6.41 24.51
N ARG A 247 1.68 6.66 24.31
CA ARG A 247 0.73 6.99 25.37
C ARG A 247 -0.69 6.65 24.90
N PRO A 248 -1.63 6.44 25.83
CA PRO A 248 -3.00 6.02 25.49
C PRO A 248 -3.64 6.90 24.41
N GLY A 249 -4.11 6.26 23.34
CA GLY A 249 -4.86 6.94 22.27
C GLY A 249 -3.99 7.74 21.28
N LEU A 250 -2.66 7.65 21.36
CA LEU A 250 -1.73 8.24 20.40
C LEU A 250 -0.86 7.15 19.78
N LEU A 251 -1.01 6.94 18.47
CA LEU A 251 -0.15 6.08 17.68
C LEU A 251 0.99 6.86 17.04
N LYS A 252 2.21 6.41 17.27
CA LYS A 252 3.36 6.71 16.41
C LYS A 252 3.34 5.76 15.22
N VAL A 253 3.51 6.32 14.03
CA VAL A 253 3.47 5.61 12.75
C VAL A 253 4.81 5.81 12.05
N THR A 254 5.53 4.70 11.84
CA THR A 254 6.78 4.69 11.08
C THR A 254 6.61 3.80 9.86
N VAL A 255 6.89 4.34 8.68
CA VAL A 255 6.70 3.65 7.40
C VAL A 255 7.98 3.66 6.62
N ARG A 256 8.32 2.51 6.03
CA ARG A 256 9.37 2.38 5.03
C ARG A 256 8.84 1.66 3.80
N GLY A 257 9.08 2.22 2.62
CA GLY A 257 8.70 1.55 1.39
C GLY A 257 9.29 2.15 0.14
N ILE A 258 8.99 1.51 -0.97
CA ILE A 258 9.21 2.01 -2.33
C ILE A 258 7.89 1.95 -3.07
N PHE A 259 7.65 2.98 -3.87
CA PHE A 259 6.45 3.07 -4.67
C PHE A 259 6.78 3.69 -6.03
N ASP A 260 6.10 3.22 -7.07
CA ASP A 260 6.21 3.83 -8.39
C ASP A 260 5.55 5.20 -8.38
N LEU A 261 6.35 6.25 -8.24
CA LEU A 261 5.87 7.62 -8.45
C LEU A 261 6.17 8.12 -9.87
N SER A 262 6.64 7.25 -10.78
CA SER A 262 6.83 7.64 -12.18
C SER A 262 5.55 8.17 -12.82
N LYS A 263 4.38 7.94 -12.20
CA LYS A 263 3.10 8.56 -12.57
C LYS A 263 2.33 9.10 -11.34
N LYS A 264 2.77 10.28 -10.87
CA LYS A 264 2.10 11.29 -10.00
C LYS A 264 1.29 10.80 -8.78
N VAL A 265 1.84 11.16 -7.61
CA VAL A 265 1.37 11.02 -6.21
C VAL A 265 -0.12 11.39 -5.99
N ARG A 266 -1.05 10.43 -6.19
CA ARG A 266 -2.36 10.45 -5.51
C ARG A 266 -2.57 9.27 -4.56
N MET A 267 -1.88 8.14 -4.75
CA MET A 267 -2.15 6.91 -3.99
C MET A 267 -1.80 6.98 -2.49
N LEU A 268 -0.81 7.80 -2.08
CA LEU A 268 -0.54 8.05 -0.66
C LEU A 268 -1.68 8.79 0.05
N LYS A 269 -2.61 9.41 -0.69
CA LYS A 269 -3.80 10.02 -0.08
C LYS A 269 -4.67 8.94 0.58
N GLY A 270 -4.94 7.82 -0.09
CA GLY A 270 -5.84 6.77 0.45
C GLY A 270 -5.32 6.06 1.70
N LEU A 271 -4.00 5.92 1.86
CA LEU A 271 -3.39 5.31 3.05
C LEU A 271 -3.38 6.25 4.28
N VAL A 272 -3.57 7.57 4.07
CA VAL A 272 -3.45 8.59 5.14
C VAL A 272 -4.71 9.42 5.37
N GLN A 273 -5.65 9.48 4.42
CA GLN A 273 -6.78 10.42 4.53
C GLN A 273 -7.84 10.04 5.57
N GLU A 274 -8.01 8.78 5.99
CA GLU A 274 -9.24 8.42 6.72
C GLU A 274 -9.02 7.53 7.94
N THR A 275 -8.37 8.10 8.95
CA THR A 275 -8.32 7.56 10.32
C THR A 275 -9.43 8.05 11.24
N HIS A 276 -10.50 8.69 10.76
CA HIS A 276 -11.72 8.89 11.54
C HIS A 276 -12.99 8.84 10.68
N PRO A 277 -14.05 8.15 11.14
CA PRO A 277 -15.40 8.37 10.63
C PRO A 277 -15.79 9.80 11.02
N SER A 278 -16.06 10.66 10.03
CA SER A 278 -16.65 11.95 10.30
C SER A 278 -18.05 11.75 10.87
N GLY A 279 -18.17 11.79 12.20
CA GLY A 279 -19.44 12.00 12.87
C GLY A 279 -20.00 13.34 12.42
N LYS A 280 -20.92 13.30 11.46
CA LYS A 280 -21.82 14.42 11.21
C LYS A 280 -22.90 14.36 12.28
N THR A 281 -22.71 15.12 13.35
CA THR A 281 -23.83 15.53 14.19
C THR A 281 -24.68 16.46 13.33
N GLN A 282 -25.84 15.98 12.88
CA GLN A 282 -26.90 16.84 12.40
C GLN A 282 -27.45 17.60 13.62
N SER A 283 -27.24 18.91 13.62
CA SER A 283 -28.11 19.88 14.29
C SER A 283 -29.29 20.21 13.38
#